data_AF-D4D9Q1-F1
#
_entry.id   AF-D4D9Q1-F1
#
_cell.length_a   1.000
_cell.length_b   1.000
_cell.length_c   1.000
_cell.angle_alpha   90.00
_cell.angle_beta   90.00
_cell.angle_gamma   90.00
#
_symmetry.space_group_name_H-M   'P 1'
#
loop_
_entity.id
_entity.type
_entity.pdbx_description
1 polymer ?
#
loop_
_entity_poly.entity_id
_entity_poly.type
_entity_poly.pdbx_seq_one_letter_code
_entity_poly.pdbx_strand_id
1 'polypeptide(L)'
;MVCFLPEIKYKYNVCPATNQKTKGTCLTVTAFDKSSFKVGVAPETLRRTNLGSLKAGSPVNLERSVLATTRMGGHFVQGHVDTTAELLSVTPDGNSLVLRMQPKDRSLLRYVVEKGFIALDGASLTITKVKDGEDGWWEVMLIAYTQEKIVTSKKKPGDSINVEIDLVGKYVEKTVQGYFEGQTNGDAAALEKMVDRLVEKKLQSTGKV
;
A
#
# COMPACT_ATOMS: atom_id res chain seq x y z
N MET A 1 9.00 -24.47 11.36
CA MET A 1 9.42 -23.58 12.45
C MET A 1 8.20 -22.80 12.90
N VAL A 2 7.65 -23.12 14.07
CA VAL A 2 6.42 -22.55 14.62
C VAL A 2 6.76 -21.15 15.13
N CYS A 3 6.10 -20.11 14.61
CA CYS A 3 6.23 -18.78 15.17
C CYS A 3 5.49 -18.77 16.52
N PHE A 4 6.23 -19.00 17.60
CA PHE A 4 5.72 -18.83 18.96
C PHE A 4 5.60 -17.32 19.21
N LEU A 5 4.37 -16.83 19.28
CA LEU A 5 4.07 -15.53 19.87
C LEU A 5 3.60 -15.78 21.31
N PRO A 6 4.28 -15.22 22.33
CA PRO A 6 3.75 -15.21 23.68
C PRO A 6 2.61 -14.20 23.76
N GLU A 7 1.50 -14.66 24.33
CA GLU A 7 0.33 -13.90 24.78
C GLU A 7 -0.22 -12.79 23.87
N ILE A 8 -1.10 -13.19 22.96
CA ILE A 8 -2.12 -12.29 22.42
C ILE A 8 -3.50 -12.90 22.73
N LYS A 9 -4.18 -12.36 23.75
CA LYS A 9 -5.57 -12.72 24.07
C LYS A 9 -6.51 -12.10 23.03
N TYR A 10 -6.86 -12.83 21.98
CA TYR A 10 -8.05 -12.51 21.18
C TYR A 10 -9.04 -13.67 21.20
N LYS A 11 -10.28 -13.36 21.58
CA LYS A 11 -11.39 -14.31 21.75
C LYS A 11 -12.27 -14.26 20.50
N TYR A 12 -11.89 -14.91 19.40
CA TYR A 12 -12.79 -15.09 18.25
C TYR A 12 -12.58 -16.41 17.52
N ASN A 13 -13.69 -16.97 17.02
CA ASN A 13 -13.76 -18.16 16.16
C ASN A 13 -12.96 -17.92 14.87
N VAL A 14 -11.74 -18.46 14.81
CA VAL A 14 -11.03 -18.68 13.55
C VAL A 14 -11.59 -19.98 12.96
N CYS A 15 -11.78 -20.05 11.64
CA CYS A 15 -12.16 -21.30 10.97
C CYS A 15 -10.99 -21.76 10.10
N PRO A 16 -10.78 -23.08 9.90
CA PRO A 16 -9.83 -23.55 8.91
C PRO A 16 -10.19 -22.95 7.54
N ALA A 17 -9.19 -22.54 6.75
CA ALA A 17 -9.36 -21.88 5.45
C ALA A 17 -9.91 -20.43 5.45
N THR A 18 -9.96 -19.74 6.59
CA THR A 18 -10.15 -18.28 6.58
C THR A 18 -8.85 -17.55 6.25
N ASN A 19 -8.96 -16.44 5.53
CA ASN A 19 -7.82 -15.56 5.27
C ASN A 19 -7.66 -14.52 6.39
N GLN A 20 -6.40 -14.26 6.73
CA GLN A 20 -5.99 -13.26 7.71
C GLN A 20 -4.91 -12.40 7.06
N LYS A 21 -5.05 -11.07 7.16
CA LYS A 21 -3.97 -10.17 6.76
C LYS A 21 -2.98 -10.05 7.89
N THR A 22 -1.71 -10.37 7.62
CA THR A 22 -0.58 -10.18 8.54
C THR A 22 0.38 -9.17 7.95
N LYS A 23 0.55 -8.01 8.61
CA LYS A 23 1.27 -6.85 8.05
C LYS A 23 0.82 -6.50 6.62
N GLY A 24 -0.50 -6.54 6.38
CA GLY A 24 -1.07 -6.23 5.06
C GLY A 24 -0.93 -7.33 4.02
N THR A 25 -0.41 -8.51 4.39
CA THR A 25 -0.31 -9.65 3.49
C THR A 25 -1.42 -10.64 3.76
N CYS A 26 -2.27 -10.92 2.77
CA CYS A 26 -3.31 -11.94 2.84
C CYS A 26 -2.68 -13.33 2.92
N LEU A 27 -2.92 -14.04 4.02
CA LEU A 27 -2.42 -15.39 4.26
C LEU A 27 -3.56 -16.31 4.70
N THR A 28 -3.51 -17.56 4.23
CA THR A 28 -4.51 -18.58 4.59
C THR A 28 -4.09 -19.30 5.87
N VAL A 29 -5.01 -19.36 6.84
CA VAL A 29 -4.80 -20.10 8.09
C VAL A 29 -4.85 -21.61 7.82
N THR A 30 -3.76 -22.30 8.16
CA THR A 30 -3.61 -23.76 7.99
C THR A 30 -3.89 -24.53 9.28
N ALA A 31 -3.70 -23.91 10.45
CA ALA A 31 -4.06 -24.45 11.76
C ALA A 31 -4.27 -23.31 12.75
N PHE A 32 -5.08 -23.48 13.79
CA PHE A 32 -5.23 -22.51 14.86
C PHE A 32 -5.68 -23.15 16.17
N ASP A 33 -5.49 -22.43 17.26
CA ASP A 33 -6.04 -22.72 18.59
C ASP A 33 -6.69 -21.46 19.18
N LYS A 34 -6.96 -21.45 20.49
CA LYS A 34 -7.62 -20.33 21.19
C LYS A 34 -6.83 -19.02 21.18
N SER A 35 -5.54 -19.07 20.90
CA SER A 35 -4.58 -17.96 21.07
C SER A 35 -3.57 -17.83 19.94
N SER A 36 -3.47 -18.83 19.06
CA SER A 36 -2.47 -18.87 18.01
C SER A 36 -3.06 -19.37 16.69
N PHE A 37 -2.39 -19.02 15.59
CA PHE A 37 -2.69 -19.57 14.28
C PHE A 37 -1.39 -19.75 13.48
N LYS A 38 -1.44 -20.67 12.51
CA LYS A 38 -0.36 -21.00 11.59
C LYS A 38 -0.79 -20.65 10.17
N VAL A 39 0.17 -20.14 9.40
CA VAL A 39 -0.01 -19.76 8.00
C VAL A 39 1.15 -20.33 7.19
N GLY A 40 0.86 -20.71 5.95
CA GLY A 40 1.90 -20.94 4.94
C GLY A 40 2.28 -19.62 4.27
N VAL A 41 3.57 -19.42 4.02
CA VAL A 41 4.05 -18.23 3.30
C VAL A 41 4.81 -18.71 2.06
N ALA A 42 4.32 -18.34 0.88
CA ALA A 42 4.94 -18.71 -0.38
C ALA A 42 6.25 -17.91 -0.60
N PRO A 43 7.21 -18.44 -1.38
CA PRO A 43 8.45 -17.71 -1.70
C PRO A 43 8.21 -16.33 -2.33
N GLU A 44 7.19 -16.18 -3.17
CA GLU A 44 6.85 -14.89 -3.77
C GLU A 44 6.47 -13.85 -2.71
N THR A 45 5.64 -14.25 -1.75
CA THR A 45 5.26 -13.42 -0.61
C THR A 45 6.49 -13.00 0.20
N LEU A 46 7.45 -13.91 0.44
CA LEU A 46 8.68 -13.58 1.17
C LEU A 46 9.57 -12.59 0.41
N ARG A 47 9.56 -12.61 -0.93
CA ARG A 47 10.35 -11.68 -1.76
C ARG A 47 9.76 -10.27 -1.81
N ARG A 48 8.42 -10.17 -1.82
CA ARG A 48 7.70 -8.89 -1.95
C ARG A 48 7.41 -8.19 -0.62
N THR A 49 7.50 -8.90 0.50
CA THR A 49 7.09 -8.39 1.82
C THR A 49 8.24 -8.41 2.82
N ASN A 50 8.06 -7.70 3.93
CA ASN A 50 8.92 -7.74 5.10
C ASN A 50 8.69 -8.97 6.00
N LEU A 51 7.89 -9.97 5.57
CA LEU A 51 7.62 -11.16 6.37
C LEU A 51 8.87 -12.04 6.54
N GLY A 52 9.78 -12.04 5.56
CA GLY A 52 11.01 -12.83 5.61
C GLY A 52 12.01 -12.41 6.69
N SER A 53 11.90 -11.18 7.21
CA SER A 53 12.78 -10.68 8.28
C SER A 53 12.19 -10.86 9.68
N LEU A 54 10.97 -11.38 9.80
CA LEU A 54 10.31 -11.58 11.08
C LEU A 54 10.99 -12.69 11.89
N LYS A 55 11.19 -12.42 13.17
CA LYS A 55 11.66 -13.37 14.18
C LYS A 55 10.55 -13.67 15.18
N ALA A 56 10.67 -14.78 15.92
CA ALA A 56 9.78 -15.04 17.05
C ALA A 56 9.72 -13.82 18.00
N GLY A 57 8.52 -13.44 18.43
CA GLY A 57 8.26 -12.23 19.22
C GLY A 57 8.12 -10.93 18.43
N SER A 58 8.30 -10.94 17.09
CA SER A 58 8.08 -9.74 16.28
C SER A 58 6.61 -9.34 16.27
N PRO A 59 6.27 -8.06 16.53
CA PRO A 59 4.90 -7.60 16.46
C PRO A 59 4.42 -7.52 14.99
N VAL A 60 3.15 -7.86 14.77
CA VAL A 60 2.49 -7.82 13.46
C VAL A 60 1.12 -7.15 13.57
N ASN A 61 0.74 -6.39 12.54
CA ASN A 61 -0.65 -5.96 12.36
C ASN A 61 -1.48 -7.15 11.88
N LEU A 62 -2.70 -7.29 12.41
CA LEU A 62 -3.63 -8.36 12.03
C LEU A 62 -4.99 -7.78 11.69
N GLU A 63 -5.53 -8.16 10.53
CA GLU A 63 -6.90 -7.83 10.12
C GLU A 63 -7.59 -9.09 9.57
N ARG A 64 -8.82 -9.37 10.02
CA ARG A 64 -9.61 -10.49 9.49
C ARG A 64 -10.17 -10.13 8.12
N SER A 65 -10.30 -11.12 7.24
CA SER A 65 -11.11 -10.95 6.03
C SER A 65 -12.56 -10.61 6.40
N VAL A 66 -13.14 -9.69 5.64
CA VAL A 66 -14.52 -9.23 5.80
C VAL A 66 -15.28 -9.38 4.49
N LEU A 67 -16.60 -9.50 4.58
CA LEU A 67 -17.46 -9.49 3.39
C LEU A 67 -17.53 -8.06 2.82
N ALA A 68 -17.72 -7.94 1.51
CA ALA A 68 -17.84 -6.65 0.83
C ALA A 68 -19.02 -5.80 1.35
N THR A 69 -20.02 -6.43 1.96
CA THR A 69 -21.20 -5.79 2.56
C THR A 69 -20.97 -5.27 3.97
N THR A 70 -19.81 -5.53 4.58
CA THR A 70 -19.48 -5.02 5.91
C THR A 70 -19.14 -3.53 5.86
N ARG A 71 -19.25 -2.87 7.02
CA ARG A 71 -18.84 -1.47 7.16
C ARG A 71 -17.32 -1.35 6.98
N MET A 72 -16.90 -0.76 5.86
CA MET A 72 -15.49 -0.48 5.56
C MET A 72 -15.14 0.94 6.02
N GLY A 73 -14.35 1.05 7.10
CA GLY A 73 -13.91 2.32 7.68
C GLY A 73 -12.64 2.92 7.03
N GLY A 74 -12.27 2.44 5.85
CA GLY A 74 -11.08 2.85 5.10
C GLY A 74 -11.33 2.66 3.60
N HIS A 75 -10.34 2.14 2.88
CA HIS A 75 -10.48 1.78 1.47
C HIS A 75 -10.44 0.26 1.25
N PHE A 76 -10.61 -0.17 0.00
CA PHE A 76 -10.51 -1.57 -0.39
C PHE A 76 -9.06 -2.05 -0.35
N VAL A 77 -8.70 -2.79 0.70
CA VAL A 77 -7.40 -3.44 0.86
C VAL A 77 -7.57 -4.93 0.57
N GLN A 78 -6.92 -5.44 -0.46
CA GLN A 78 -6.91 -6.86 -0.84
C GLN A 78 -5.98 -7.68 0.05
N GLY A 79 -4.90 -7.08 0.55
CA GLY A 79 -3.81 -7.77 1.21
C GLY A 79 -2.76 -8.30 0.22
N HIS A 80 -2.65 -7.66 -0.94
CA HIS A 80 -1.69 -8.02 -2.00
C HIS A 80 -0.60 -6.95 -2.06
N VAL A 81 0.43 -7.15 -1.24
CA VAL A 81 1.56 -6.23 -1.13
C VAL A 81 2.30 -6.12 -2.47
N ASP A 82 2.42 -4.89 -2.97
CA ASP A 82 3.07 -4.58 -4.23
C ASP A 82 4.59 -4.48 -4.07
N THR A 83 5.01 -3.77 -3.02
CA THR A 83 6.41 -3.51 -2.70
C THR A 83 6.60 -3.31 -1.20
N THR A 84 7.84 -3.09 -0.80
CA THR A 84 8.15 -2.54 0.52
C THR A 84 8.62 -1.09 0.38
N ALA A 85 8.49 -0.31 1.43
CA ALA A 85 9.06 1.02 1.53
C ALA A 85 9.95 1.14 2.77
N GLU A 86 11.00 1.93 2.64
CA GLU A 86 11.84 2.34 3.75
C GLU A 86 11.20 3.54 4.44
N LEU A 87 11.15 3.51 5.78
CA LEU A 87 10.79 4.66 6.58
C LEU A 87 11.99 5.62 6.63
N LEU A 88 11.87 6.80 6.05
CA LEU A 88 12.95 7.79 6.02
C LEU A 88 12.99 8.64 7.28
N SER A 89 11.82 9.06 7.78
CA SER A 89 11.73 9.89 8.98
C SER A 89 10.39 9.73 9.70
N VAL A 90 10.42 10.02 11.00
CA VAL A 90 9.24 10.13 11.87
C VAL A 90 9.33 11.47 12.56
N THR A 91 8.40 12.37 12.26
CA THR A 91 8.41 13.75 12.78
C THR A 91 7.12 14.00 13.56
N PRO A 92 7.20 14.39 14.85
CA PRO A 92 6.02 14.80 15.60
C PRO A 92 5.40 16.08 15.02
N ASP A 93 4.08 16.11 14.97
CA ASP A 93 3.28 17.29 14.63
C ASP A 93 2.08 17.35 15.58
N GLY A 94 2.21 18.15 16.64
CA GLY A 94 1.26 18.17 17.75
C GLY A 94 1.11 16.80 18.42
N ASN A 95 -0.11 16.25 18.41
CA ASN A 95 -0.41 14.90 18.92
C ASN A 95 -0.31 13.80 17.84
N SER A 96 0.10 14.16 16.63
CA SER A 96 0.19 13.27 15.48
C SER A 96 1.66 12.99 15.10
N LEU A 97 1.87 11.91 14.35
CA LEU A 97 3.18 11.56 13.81
C LEU A 97 3.12 11.61 12.29
N VAL A 98 4.02 12.38 11.68
CA VAL A 98 4.25 12.37 10.23
C VAL A 98 5.32 11.35 9.92
N LEU A 99 4.97 10.36 9.10
CA LEU A 99 5.88 9.33 8.63
C LEU A 99 6.17 9.61 7.16
N ARG A 100 7.44 9.74 6.80
CA ARG A 100 7.89 9.84 5.42
C ARG A 100 8.44 8.50 4.97
N MET A 101 7.89 7.95 3.89
CA MET A 101 8.33 6.68 3.33
C MET A 101 8.81 6.85 1.90
N GLN A 102 9.71 5.95 1.54
CA GLN A 102 10.31 5.90 0.23
C GLN A 102 10.18 4.46 -0.30
N PRO A 103 9.46 4.24 -1.43
CA PRO A 103 9.21 2.88 -1.92
C PRO A 103 10.49 2.21 -2.40
N LYS A 104 10.60 0.89 -2.35
CA LYS A 104 11.74 0.19 -2.97
C LYS A 104 11.66 0.27 -4.49
N ASP A 105 10.45 0.20 -5.03
CA ASP A 105 10.16 0.37 -6.45
C ASP A 105 9.56 1.76 -6.70
N ARG A 106 10.35 2.65 -7.29
CA ARG A 106 9.95 4.04 -7.61
C ARG A 106 8.83 4.12 -8.64
N SER A 107 8.71 3.12 -9.51
CA SER A 107 7.70 3.13 -10.56
C SER A 107 6.28 3.17 -9.99
N LEU A 108 6.09 2.70 -8.75
CA LEU A 108 4.80 2.69 -8.07
C LEU A 108 4.34 4.08 -7.57
N LEU A 109 5.22 5.09 -7.53
CA LEU A 109 4.83 6.45 -7.11
C LEU A 109 3.73 7.05 -7.99
N ARG A 110 3.62 6.63 -9.27
CA ARG A 110 2.55 7.07 -10.17
C ARG A 110 1.14 6.75 -9.68
N TYR A 111 1.00 5.81 -8.74
CA TYR A 111 -0.28 5.44 -8.12
C TYR A 111 -0.49 6.09 -6.75
N VAL A 112 0.51 6.83 -6.24
CA VAL A 112 0.48 7.48 -4.94
C VAL A 112 0.07 8.93 -5.17
N VAL A 113 -1.15 9.27 -4.80
CA VAL A 113 -1.71 10.62 -5.01
C VAL A 113 -1.97 11.32 -3.67
N GLU A 114 -1.74 12.62 -3.61
CA GLU A 114 -2.05 13.41 -2.42
C GLU A 114 -3.55 13.30 -2.09
N LYS A 115 -3.88 13.16 -0.80
CA LYS A 115 -5.23 12.85 -0.28
C LYS A 115 -5.80 11.50 -0.73
N GLY A 116 -5.04 10.70 -1.47
CA GLY A 116 -5.38 9.32 -1.79
C GLY A 116 -5.20 8.38 -0.60
N PHE A 117 -5.63 7.14 -0.80
CA PHE A 117 -5.42 6.06 0.16
C PHE A 117 -4.18 5.24 -0.15
N ILE A 118 -3.59 4.67 0.89
CA ILE A 118 -2.53 3.68 0.79
C ILE A 118 -2.59 2.73 1.99
N ALA A 119 -2.24 1.47 1.79
CA ALA A 119 -2.18 0.48 2.87
C ALA A 119 -0.72 0.23 3.29
N LEU A 120 -0.40 0.55 4.56
CA LEU A 120 0.95 0.38 5.14
C LEU A 120 0.93 -0.68 6.24
N ASP A 121 1.64 -1.79 6.04
CA ASP A 121 1.53 -3.00 6.87
C ASP A 121 0.05 -3.37 7.15
N GLY A 122 -0.83 -3.15 6.16
CA GLY A 122 -2.27 -3.45 6.23
C GLY A 122 -3.15 -2.36 6.86
N ALA A 123 -2.57 -1.30 7.41
CA ALA A 123 -3.34 -0.16 7.89
C ALA A 123 -3.69 0.78 6.73
N SER A 124 -4.98 1.03 6.52
CA SER A 124 -5.48 2.04 5.58
C SER A 124 -5.17 3.44 6.10
N LEU A 125 -4.38 4.21 5.36
CA LEU A 125 -3.95 5.55 5.71
C LEU A 125 -4.17 6.52 4.55
N THR A 126 -4.25 7.81 4.88
CA THR A 126 -4.38 8.88 3.89
C THR A 126 -3.01 9.51 3.64
N ILE A 127 -2.67 9.67 2.36
CA ILE A 127 -1.45 10.33 1.93
C ILE A 127 -1.59 11.83 2.15
N THR A 128 -0.64 12.44 2.86
CA THR A 128 -0.65 13.87 3.15
C THR A 128 0.18 14.68 2.17
N LYS A 129 1.23 14.09 1.60
CA LYS A 129 2.12 14.73 0.65
C LYS A 129 2.82 13.70 -0.22
N VAL A 130 3.13 14.07 -1.46
CA VAL A 130 3.87 13.23 -2.41
C VAL A 130 4.94 14.07 -3.09
N LYS A 131 6.09 13.45 -3.35
CA LYS A 131 7.13 13.97 -4.23
C LYS A 131 7.46 12.88 -5.25
N ASP A 132 7.26 13.18 -6.52
CA ASP A 132 7.65 12.30 -7.63
C ASP A 132 9.15 12.39 -7.95
N GLY A 133 9.61 11.49 -8.84
CA GLY A 133 10.99 11.44 -9.34
C GLY A 133 11.81 10.29 -8.76
N GLU A 134 13.09 10.23 -9.12
CA GLU A 134 14.01 9.14 -8.74
C GLU A 134 14.24 9.05 -7.22
N ASP A 135 14.23 10.19 -6.52
CA ASP A 135 14.28 10.28 -5.06
C ASP A 135 12.89 10.44 -4.43
N GLY A 136 11.85 10.06 -5.16
CA GLY A 136 10.47 10.31 -4.77
C GLY A 136 10.07 9.60 -3.47
N TRP A 137 9.15 10.21 -2.75
CA TRP A 137 8.68 9.79 -1.43
C TRP A 137 7.23 10.25 -1.21
N TRP A 138 6.58 9.69 -0.20
CA TRP A 138 5.30 10.21 0.29
C TRP A 138 5.25 10.27 1.80
N GLU A 139 4.28 11.02 2.32
CA GLU A 139 4.01 11.15 3.74
C GLU A 139 2.61 10.66 4.08
N VAL A 140 2.48 10.13 5.30
CA VAL A 140 1.20 9.89 5.96
C VAL A 140 1.25 10.50 7.35
N MET A 141 0.08 10.80 7.90
CA MET A 141 -0.06 11.29 9.27
C MET A 141 -0.84 10.27 10.11
N LEU A 142 -0.28 9.90 11.25
CA LEU A 142 -0.90 9.00 12.22
C LEU A 142 -1.45 9.81 13.39
N ILE A 143 -2.77 9.77 13.56
CA ILE A 143 -3.44 10.32 14.76
C ILE A 143 -3.13 9.46 16.00
N ALA A 144 -3.23 10.05 17.19
CA ALA A 144 -2.93 9.40 18.47
C ALA A 144 -3.59 8.02 18.62
N TYR A 145 -4.89 7.91 18.28
CA TYR A 145 -5.61 6.63 18.33
C TYR A 145 -4.94 5.55 17.46
N THR A 146 -4.60 5.88 16.20
CA THR A 146 -3.97 4.93 15.28
C THR A 146 -2.58 4.54 15.76
N GLN A 147 -1.82 5.47 16.34
CA GLN A 147 -0.48 5.20 16.87
C GLN A 147 -0.49 4.08 17.91
N GLU A 148 -1.54 3.95 18.73
CA GLU A 148 -1.67 2.89 19.72
C GLU A 148 -2.07 1.52 19.12
N LYS A 149 -2.70 1.52 17.93
CA LYS A 149 -3.29 0.32 17.34
C LYS A 149 -2.43 -0.39 16.32
N ILE A 150 -1.48 0.31 15.69
CA ILE A 150 -0.66 -0.26 14.60
C ILE A 150 0.81 -0.36 14.99
N VAL A 151 1.49 -1.39 14.48
CA VAL A 151 2.93 -1.60 14.68
C VAL A 151 3.76 -0.55 13.96
N THR A 152 3.25 0.00 12.86
CA THR A 152 3.93 0.99 12.01
C THR A 152 4.35 2.24 12.79
N SER A 153 3.61 2.63 13.84
CA SER A 153 3.92 3.80 14.68
C SER A 153 5.18 3.61 15.53
N LYS A 154 5.56 2.36 15.81
CA LYS A 154 6.72 2.01 16.65
C LYS A 154 7.99 1.77 15.83
N LYS A 155 7.91 1.87 14.50
CA LYS A 155 9.05 1.69 13.61
C LYS A 155 9.97 2.90 13.64
N LYS A 156 11.23 2.65 13.33
CA LYS A 156 12.29 3.65 13.29
C LYS A 156 12.74 3.90 11.85
N PRO A 157 13.34 5.07 11.56
CA PRO A 157 13.98 5.30 10.28
C PRO A 157 14.91 4.13 9.90
N GLY A 158 14.85 3.70 8.63
CA GLY A 158 15.53 2.50 8.10
C GLY A 158 14.69 1.22 8.14
N ASP A 159 13.58 1.18 8.90
CA ASP A 159 12.71 0.00 8.93
C ASP A 159 11.90 -0.14 7.63
N SER A 160 11.72 -1.40 7.20
CA SER A 160 10.92 -1.74 6.02
C SER A 160 9.44 -1.95 6.34
N ILE A 161 8.55 -1.35 5.55
CA ILE A 161 7.09 -1.38 5.68
C ILE A 161 6.48 -2.01 4.41
N ASN A 162 5.51 -2.91 4.54
CA ASN A 162 4.77 -3.44 3.41
C ASN A 162 3.83 -2.38 2.83
N VAL A 163 3.80 -2.27 1.51
CA VAL A 163 3.00 -1.28 0.81
C VAL A 163 2.08 -1.97 -0.19
N GLU A 164 0.79 -1.70 -0.04
CA GLU A 164 -0.22 -1.99 -1.05
C GLU A 164 -0.79 -0.65 -1.52
N ILE A 165 -0.68 -0.41 -2.83
CA ILE A 165 -1.24 0.80 -3.45
C ILE A 165 -2.74 0.61 -3.69
N ASP A 166 -3.47 1.71 -3.79
CA ASP A 166 -4.90 1.66 -4.09
C ASP A 166 -5.14 1.00 -5.45
N LEU A 167 -5.91 -0.08 -5.43
CA LEU A 167 -6.31 -0.85 -6.60
C LEU A 167 -6.98 0.04 -7.67
N VAL A 168 -7.70 1.09 -7.26
CA VAL A 168 -8.34 2.03 -8.18
C VAL A 168 -7.31 2.64 -9.14
N GLY A 169 -6.10 2.97 -8.65
CA GLY A 169 -5.03 3.52 -9.48
C GLY A 169 -4.59 2.56 -10.60
N LYS A 170 -4.49 1.26 -10.29
CA LYS A 170 -4.15 0.23 -11.29
C LYS A 170 -5.23 0.06 -12.34
N TYR A 171 -6.51 0.08 -11.93
CA TYR A 171 -7.61 -0.02 -12.89
C TYR A 171 -7.67 1.19 -13.80
N VAL A 172 -7.52 2.40 -13.26
CA VAL A 172 -7.50 3.64 -14.04
C VAL A 172 -6.37 3.59 -15.08
N GLU A 173 -5.15 3.21 -14.68
CA GLU A 173 -4.03 3.08 -15.62
C GLU A 173 -4.35 2.06 -16.74
N LYS A 174 -4.82 0.86 -16.38
CA LYS A 174 -5.14 -0.18 -17.36
C LYS A 174 -6.26 0.24 -18.32
N THR A 175 -7.29 0.94 -17.82
CA THR A 175 -8.39 1.46 -18.64
C THR A 175 -7.91 2.55 -19.59
N VAL A 176 -7.06 3.47 -19.12
CA VAL A 176 -6.49 4.54 -19.94
C VAL A 176 -5.58 3.95 -21.03
N GLN A 177 -4.70 3.00 -20.69
CA GLN A 177 -3.87 2.28 -21.66
C GLN A 177 -4.74 1.58 -22.71
N GLY A 178 -5.74 0.81 -22.28
CA GLY A 178 -6.64 0.11 -23.20
C GLY A 178 -7.46 1.04 -24.09
N TYR A 179 -7.83 2.24 -23.62
CA TYR A 179 -8.50 3.26 -24.43
C TYR A 179 -7.59 3.77 -25.55
N PHE A 180 -6.34 4.10 -25.23
CA PHE A 180 -5.37 4.56 -26.23
C PHE A 180 -4.99 3.43 -27.19
N GLU A 181 -4.72 2.22 -26.70
CA GLU A 181 -4.38 1.05 -27.51
C GLU A 181 -5.52 0.66 -28.46
N GLY A 182 -6.77 0.69 -27.98
CA GLY A 182 -7.97 0.42 -28.78
C GLY A 182 -8.34 1.51 -29.79
N GLN A 183 -7.95 2.77 -29.54
CA GLN A 183 -8.00 3.83 -30.55
C GLN A 183 -6.86 3.69 -31.58
N THR A 184 -5.69 3.19 -31.17
CA THR A 184 -4.54 2.95 -32.05
C THR A 184 -4.60 1.60 -32.77
N ASN A 185 -5.76 1.20 -33.29
CA ASN A 185 -5.83 0.20 -34.38
C ASN A 185 -5.17 0.76 -35.66
N GLY A 186 -3.91 1.21 -35.57
CA GLY A 186 -3.13 1.85 -36.63
C GLY A 186 -3.15 3.38 -36.67
N ASP A 187 -4.12 4.06 -36.06
CA ASP A 187 -4.24 5.52 -36.22
C ASP A 187 -3.44 6.32 -35.17
N ALA A 188 -2.16 6.55 -35.50
CA ALA A 188 -1.34 7.62 -34.90
C ALA A 188 -2.03 9.00 -34.94
N ALA A 189 -3.07 9.16 -35.77
CA ALA A 189 -3.81 10.40 -35.99
C ALA A 189 -4.50 10.98 -34.74
N ALA A 190 -4.94 10.17 -33.77
CA ALA A 190 -5.58 10.68 -32.56
C ALA A 190 -4.55 11.30 -31.58
N LEU A 191 -3.41 10.62 -31.43
CA LEU A 191 -2.27 11.08 -30.66
C LEU A 191 -1.60 12.29 -31.34
N GLU A 192 -1.40 12.26 -32.66
CA GLU A 192 -0.92 13.40 -33.45
C GLU A 192 -1.83 14.62 -33.27
N LYS A 193 -3.15 14.48 -33.41
CA LYS A 193 -4.08 15.60 -33.19
C LYS A 193 -4.04 16.16 -31.77
N MET A 194 -3.80 15.32 -30.76
CA MET A 194 -3.61 15.81 -29.38
C MET A 194 -2.28 16.54 -29.20
N VAL A 195 -1.21 16.01 -29.78
CA VAL A 195 0.14 16.62 -29.76
C VAL A 195 0.13 17.94 -30.51
N ASP A 196 -0.42 18.00 -31.73
CA ASP A 196 -0.53 19.21 -32.54
C ASP A 196 -1.30 20.30 -31.81
N ARG A 197 -2.44 19.93 -31.19
CA ARG A 197 -3.25 20.88 -30.43
C ARG A 197 -2.54 21.38 -29.17
N LEU A 198 -1.74 20.53 -28.51
CA LEU A 198 -0.90 20.95 -27.37
C LEU A 198 0.24 21.88 -27.82
N VAL A 199 0.87 21.59 -28.95
CA VAL A 199 1.96 22.39 -29.54
C VAL A 199 1.44 23.76 -29.98
N GLU A 200 0.32 23.83 -30.72
CA GLU A 200 -0.30 25.10 -31.12
C GLU A 200 -0.64 25.97 -29.92
N LYS A 201 -1.24 25.38 -28.88
CA LYS A 201 -1.61 26.10 -27.67
C LYS A 201 -0.39 26.63 -26.91
N LYS A 202 0.72 25.88 -26.92
CA LYS A 202 2.01 26.32 -26.36
C LYS A 202 2.63 27.44 -27.20
N LEU A 203 2.66 27.33 -28.53
CA LEU A 203 3.19 28.36 -29.42
C LEU A 203 2.45 29.69 -29.26
N GLN A 204 1.12 29.65 -29.19
CA GLN A 204 0.27 30.82 -28.92
C GLN A 204 0.57 31.46 -27.55
N SER A 205 0.83 30.65 -26.51
CA SER A 205 1.17 31.14 -25.17
C SER A 205 2.60 31.70 -25.03
N THR A 206 3.50 31.39 -25.97
CA THR A 206 4.92 31.79 -25.89
C THR A 206 5.24 33.00 -26.79
N GLY A 207 4.23 33.63 -27.41
CA GLY A 207 4.39 34.86 -28.18
C GLY A 207 5.25 34.73 -29.43
N LYS A 208 5.35 33.53 -30.02
CA LYS A 208 5.95 33.30 -31.35
C LYS A 208 4.84 33.00 -32.37
N VAL A 209 4.06 34.02 -32.69
CA VAL A 209 3.35 34.19 -33.98
C VAL A 209 3.46 35.66 -34.34
#